data_AF-A0A535L518-F1
#
_entry.id   AF-A0A535L518-F1
#
_cell.length_a   1.000
_cell.length_b   1.000
_cell.length_c   1.000
_cell.angle_alpha   90.00
_cell.angle_beta   90.00
_cell.angle_gamma   90.00
#
_symmetry.space_group_name_H-M   'P 1'
#
loop_
_entity.id
_entity.type
_entity.pdbx_description
1 polymer ?
#
loop_
_entity_poly.entity_id
_entity_poly.type
_entity_poly.pdbx_seq_one_letter_code
_entity_poly.pdbx_strand_id
1 'polypeptide(L)'
;MQQEQAAEPAYGGPSAEDRSYAEWFAWAKRSGAPAQACHAAAQGAFRALAAGQDMNTAVQWATLAMASPPGLVGANRQLYCAWFSLGNIDLKLPTPQAHAFATGAVRALDSGADSMVAHQAGLQAAGITG
;
A
#
# COMPACT_ATOMS: atom_id res chain seq x y z
N MET A 1 -36.73 -4.32 2.62
CA MET A 1 -36.06 -4.26 3.94
C MET A 1 -34.69 -4.88 3.74
N GLN A 2 -33.76 -4.04 3.30
CA GLN A 2 -32.53 -3.68 4.06
C GLN A 2 -31.58 -4.88 4.12
N GLN A 3 -30.67 -4.93 3.13
CA GLN A 3 -29.43 -5.68 3.25
C GLN A 3 -28.66 -5.02 4.39
N GLU A 4 -28.57 -5.70 5.53
CA GLU A 4 -27.66 -5.32 6.62
C GLU A 4 -26.24 -5.26 6.04
N GLN A 5 -25.78 -4.03 5.78
CA GLN A 5 -24.38 -3.74 5.57
C GLN A 5 -23.64 -4.18 6.83
N ALA A 6 -22.98 -5.34 6.76
CA ALA A 6 -22.02 -5.73 7.77
C ALA A 6 -20.98 -4.61 7.87
N ALA A 7 -20.99 -3.90 9.00
CA ALA A 7 -20.02 -2.86 9.28
C ALA A 7 -18.62 -3.45 9.12
N GLU A 8 -17.84 -2.92 8.18
CA GLU A 8 -16.42 -3.23 8.10
C GLU A 8 -15.81 -2.96 9.48
N PRO A 9 -14.99 -3.87 10.02
CA PRO A 9 -14.35 -3.66 11.31
C PRO A 9 -13.58 -2.34 11.26
N ALA A 10 -13.75 -1.52 12.31
CA ALA A 10 -13.03 -0.26 12.46
C ALA A 10 -11.53 -0.51 12.21
N TYR A 11 -11.00 0.10 11.15
CA TYR A 11 -9.67 -0.21 10.62
C TYR A 11 -8.58 0.06 11.69
N GLY A 12 -8.03 -1.01 12.27
CA GLY A 12 -6.99 -0.97 13.32
C GLY A 12 -5.61 -0.51 12.83
N GLY A 13 -5.51 0.02 11.61
CA GLY A 13 -4.28 0.29 10.91
C GLY A 13 -3.88 -0.84 9.94
N PRO A 14 -2.80 -0.64 9.16
CA PRO A 14 -2.38 -1.60 8.15
C PRO A 14 -1.89 -2.89 8.79
N SER A 15 -2.43 -4.01 8.31
CA SER A 15 -1.94 -5.35 8.68
C SER A 15 -0.51 -5.59 8.19
N ALA A 16 0.14 -6.65 8.66
CA ALA A 16 1.44 -7.06 8.12
C ALA A 16 1.35 -7.38 6.61
N GLU A 17 0.21 -7.92 6.17
CA GLU A 17 -0.06 -8.18 4.76
C GLU A 17 -0.16 -6.87 3.96
N ASP A 18 -0.85 -5.85 4.46
CA ASP A 18 -0.97 -4.56 3.78
C ASP A 18 0.39 -3.85 3.67
N ARG A 19 1.26 -4.01 4.69
CA ARG A 19 2.63 -3.49 4.65
C ARG A 19 3.44 -4.18 3.55
N SER A 20 3.49 -5.51 3.56
CA SER A 20 4.20 -6.27 2.52
C SER A 20 3.66 -5.97 1.12
N TYR A 21 2.33 -5.87 0.98
CA TYR A 21 1.70 -5.52 -0.29
C TYR A 21 2.13 -4.12 -0.77
N ALA A 22 2.19 -3.13 0.11
CA ALA A 22 2.64 -1.77 -0.22
C ALA A 22 4.13 -1.73 -0.60
N GLU A 23 4.98 -2.54 0.03
CA GLU A 23 6.39 -2.69 -0.34
C GLU A 23 6.54 -3.26 -1.75
N TRP A 24 5.79 -4.30 -2.11
CA TRP A 24 5.79 -4.85 -3.47
C TRP A 24 5.23 -3.89 -4.52
N PHE A 25 4.21 -3.12 -4.15
CA PHE A 25 3.68 -2.05 -4.99
C PHE A 25 4.77 -0.99 -5.27
N ALA A 26 5.49 -0.54 -4.22
CA ALA A 26 6.55 0.44 -4.37
C ALA A 26 7.76 -0.10 -5.14
N TRP A 27 8.11 -1.38 -4.97
CA TRP A 27 9.12 -2.07 -5.78
C TRP A 27 8.78 -1.97 -7.28
N ALA A 28 7.56 -2.35 -7.67
CA ALA A 28 7.12 -2.31 -9.07
C ALA A 28 7.08 -0.86 -9.60
N LYS A 29 6.58 0.08 -8.80
CA LYS A 29 6.53 1.50 -9.19
C LYS A 29 7.93 2.07 -9.41
N ARG A 30 8.91 1.69 -8.58
CA ARG A 30 10.32 2.08 -8.74
C ARG A 30 10.93 1.52 -10.02
N SER A 31 10.46 0.38 -10.51
CA SER A 31 10.83 -0.19 -11.80
C SER A 31 10.14 0.48 -13.00
N GLY A 32 9.32 1.52 -12.78
CA GLY A 32 8.63 2.26 -13.83
C GLY A 32 7.27 1.69 -14.24
N ALA A 33 6.73 0.73 -13.49
CA ALA A 33 5.43 0.15 -13.80
C ALA A 33 4.27 1.14 -13.54
N PRO A 34 3.21 1.15 -14.38
CA PRO A 34 2.01 1.93 -14.08
C PRO A 34 1.28 1.38 -12.85
N ALA A 35 0.44 2.20 -12.20
CA ALA A 35 -0.21 1.85 -10.93
C ALA A 35 -1.00 0.52 -10.97
N GLN A 36 -1.69 0.22 -12.08
CA GLN A 36 -2.40 -1.05 -12.24
C GLN A 36 -1.44 -2.25 -12.25
N ALA A 37 -0.31 -2.14 -12.96
CA ALA A 37 0.72 -3.17 -12.97
C ALA A 37 1.40 -3.31 -11.61
N CYS A 38 1.53 -2.23 -10.83
CA CYS A 38 2.07 -2.29 -9.46
C CYS A 38 1.18 -3.12 -8.52
N HIS A 39 -0.15 -3.00 -8.64
CA HIS A 39 -1.06 -3.87 -7.90
C HIS A 39 -0.99 -5.33 -8.36
N ALA A 40 -0.86 -5.57 -9.66
CA ALA A 40 -0.71 -6.92 -10.18
C ALA A 40 0.60 -7.56 -9.67
N ALA A 41 1.70 -6.81 -9.67
CA ALA A 41 2.98 -7.22 -9.09
C ALA A 41 2.84 -7.62 -7.62
N ALA A 42 2.21 -6.76 -6.80
CA ALA A 42 2.00 -7.05 -5.38
C ALA A 42 1.17 -8.31 -5.16
N GLN A 43 0.13 -8.54 -5.97
CA GLN A 43 -0.65 -9.79 -5.91
C GLN A 43 0.16 -11.02 -6.30
N GLY A 44 0.98 -10.91 -7.36
CA GLY A 44 1.86 -11.99 -7.80
C GLY A 44 2.85 -12.40 -6.71
N ALA A 45 3.52 -11.42 -6.10
CA ALA A 45 4.46 -11.65 -5.02
C ALA A 45 3.78 -12.27 -3.80
N PHE A 46 2.62 -11.74 -3.41
CA PHE A 46 1.89 -12.23 -2.24
C PHE A 46 1.41 -13.67 -2.43
N ARG A 47 0.95 -14.03 -3.64
CA ARG A 47 0.60 -15.42 -3.99
C ARG A 47 1.79 -16.36 -3.88
N ALA A 48 2.97 -15.93 -4.30
CA ALA A 48 4.19 -16.75 -4.19
C ALA A 48 4.57 -16.99 -2.72
N LEU A 49 4.60 -15.91 -1.92
CA LEU A 49 4.96 -16.00 -0.49
C LEU A 49 3.93 -16.82 0.30
N ALA A 50 2.65 -16.64 0.02
CA ALA A 50 1.58 -17.45 0.62
C ALA A 50 1.68 -18.95 0.24
N ALA A 51 2.23 -19.26 -0.94
CA ALA A 51 2.55 -20.61 -1.38
C ALA A 51 3.89 -21.14 -0.82
N GLY A 52 4.49 -20.46 0.17
CA GLY A 52 5.75 -20.86 0.81
C GLY A 52 6.98 -20.71 -0.09
N GLN A 53 6.88 -19.94 -1.18
CA GLN A 53 8.01 -19.72 -2.08
C GLN A 53 8.99 -18.69 -1.51
N ASP A 54 10.21 -18.71 -2.03
CA ASP A 54 11.26 -17.78 -1.62
C ASP A 54 11.11 -16.39 -2.28
N MET A 55 11.96 -15.44 -1.85
CA MET A 55 11.95 -14.07 -2.36
C MET A 55 12.23 -14.00 -3.87
N ASN A 56 13.11 -14.87 -4.40
CA ASN A 56 13.42 -14.89 -5.83
C ASN A 56 12.20 -15.30 -6.67
N THR A 57 11.48 -16.32 -6.21
CA THR A 57 10.25 -16.78 -6.84
C THR A 57 9.15 -15.74 -6.71
N ALA A 58 9.07 -15.03 -5.58
CA ALA A 58 8.14 -13.91 -5.41
C ALA A 58 8.40 -12.78 -6.42
N VAL A 59 9.65 -12.41 -6.68
CA VAL A 59 10.02 -11.44 -7.74
C VAL A 59 9.59 -11.93 -9.13
N GLN A 60 9.78 -13.22 -9.43
CA GLN A 60 9.38 -13.80 -10.71
C GLN A 60 7.86 -13.72 -10.90
N TRP A 61 7.09 -14.12 -9.89
CA TRP A 61 5.62 -14.09 -9.95
C TRP A 61 5.10 -12.65 -10.01
N ALA A 62 5.71 -11.72 -9.27
CA ALA A 62 5.39 -10.30 -9.35
C ALA A 62 5.60 -9.77 -10.78
N THR A 63 6.75 -10.09 -11.39
CA THR A 63 7.08 -9.67 -12.75
C THR A 63 6.10 -10.21 -13.77
N LEU A 64 5.79 -11.50 -13.69
CA LEU A 64 4.81 -12.14 -14.58
C LEU A 64 3.41 -11.53 -14.43
N ALA A 65 3.00 -11.24 -13.20
CA ALA A 65 1.67 -10.68 -12.92
C ALA A 65 1.48 -9.28 -13.53
N MET A 66 2.55 -8.48 -13.68
CA MET A 66 2.46 -7.15 -14.30
C MET A 66 1.89 -7.15 -15.73
N ALA A 67 1.96 -8.28 -16.44
CA ALA A 67 1.40 -8.43 -17.79
C ALA A 67 -0.13 -8.63 -17.81
N SER A 68 -0.76 -8.76 -16.64
CA SER A 68 -2.21 -8.96 -16.50
C SER A 68 -2.87 -7.83 -15.71
N PRO A 69 -4.16 -7.55 -15.93
CA PRO A 69 -4.91 -6.66 -15.05
C PRO A 69 -4.85 -7.16 -13.59
N PRO A 70 -4.71 -6.26 -12.60
CA PRO A 70 -4.77 -6.66 -11.21
C PRO A 70 -6.16 -7.22 -10.89
N GLY A 71 -6.22 -8.21 -10.00
CA GLY A 71 -7.47 -8.56 -9.33
C GLY A 71 -8.00 -7.39 -8.50
N LEU A 72 -9.25 -7.48 -8.03
CA LEU A 72 -9.87 -6.44 -7.21
C LEU A 72 -8.99 -6.11 -5.98
N VAL A 73 -8.73 -4.82 -5.78
CA VAL A 73 -8.01 -4.29 -4.62
C VAL A 73 -8.95 -3.38 -3.85
N GLY A 74 -9.12 -3.60 -2.54
CA GLY A 74 -9.95 -2.74 -1.70
C GLY A 74 -9.45 -1.30 -1.66
N ALA A 75 -10.36 -0.33 -1.52
CA ALA A 75 -10.05 1.10 -1.57
C ALA A 75 -8.98 1.52 -0.54
N ASN A 76 -9.08 1.03 0.70
CA ASN A 76 -8.11 1.34 1.76
C ASN A 76 -6.70 0.86 1.42
N ARG A 77 -6.57 -0.33 0.81
CA ARG A 77 -5.27 -0.85 0.37
C ARG A 77 -4.71 -0.03 -0.78
N GLN A 78 -5.54 0.36 -1.76
CA GLN A 78 -5.10 1.24 -2.84
C GLN A 78 -4.57 2.57 -2.29
N LEU A 79 -5.31 3.19 -1.36
CA LEU A 79 -4.94 4.44 -0.72
C LEU A 79 -3.65 4.31 0.09
N TYR A 80 -3.52 3.25 0.88
CA TYR A 80 -2.32 2.96 1.65
C TYR A 80 -1.09 2.77 0.75
N CYS A 81 -1.20 2.01 -0.35
CA CYS A 81 -0.12 1.85 -1.32
C CYS A 81 0.28 3.18 -1.98
N ALA A 82 -0.70 4.02 -2.32
CA ALA A 82 -0.42 5.33 -2.91
C ALA A 82 0.43 6.19 -1.96
N TRP A 83 0.00 6.35 -0.70
CA TRP A 83 0.74 7.12 0.30
C TRP A 83 2.08 6.48 0.67
N PHE A 84 2.14 5.17 0.82
CA PHE A 84 3.40 4.48 1.08
C PHE A 84 4.40 4.72 -0.05
N SER A 85 3.97 4.60 -1.30
CA SER A 85 4.84 4.81 -2.46
C SER A 85 5.31 6.26 -2.57
N LEU A 86 4.46 7.24 -2.24
CA LEU A 86 4.84 8.65 -2.15
C LEU A 86 5.95 8.85 -1.09
N GLY A 87 5.75 8.31 0.11
CA GLY A 87 6.74 8.39 1.18
C GLY A 87 8.06 7.69 0.84
N ASN A 88 7.99 6.49 0.28
CA ASN A 88 9.16 5.66 0.02
C ASN A 88 9.96 6.10 -1.22
N ILE A 89 9.29 6.56 -2.28
CA ILE A 89 9.93 6.89 -3.56
C ILE A 89 10.20 8.38 -3.66
N ASP A 90 9.18 9.20 -3.51
CA ASP A 90 9.27 10.64 -3.78
C ASP A 90 9.92 11.39 -2.61
N LEU A 91 9.54 11.05 -1.38
CA LEU A 91 10.14 11.63 -0.15
C LEU A 91 11.39 10.88 0.33
N LYS A 92 11.72 9.74 -0.30
CA LYS A 92 12.89 8.90 0.02
C LYS A 92 12.98 8.49 1.50
N LEU A 93 11.84 8.30 2.15
CA LEU A 93 11.81 7.89 3.54
C LEU A 93 12.25 6.42 3.69
N PRO A 94 13.06 6.10 4.71
CA PRO A 94 13.26 4.73 5.19
C PRO A 94 11.94 3.98 5.34
N THR A 95 11.92 2.69 5.00
CA THR A 95 10.69 1.87 4.99
C THR A 95 9.82 2.01 6.26
N PRO A 96 10.37 1.99 7.50
CA PRO A 96 9.56 2.20 8.69
C PRO A 96 8.86 3.57 8.72
N GLN A 97 9.56 4.63 8.31
CA GLN A 97 9.02 5.98 8.24
C GLN A 97 8.01 6.14 7.11
N ALA A 98 8.22 5.48 5.96
CA ALA A 98 7.24 5.46 4.87
C ALA A 98 5.93 4.76 5.28
N HIS A 99 6.00 3.69 6.07
CA HIS A 99 4.78 3.08 6.64
C HIS A 99 4.08 3.98 7.65
N ALA A 100 4.85 4.66 8.50
CA ALA A 100 4.29 5.63 9.44
C ALA A 100 3.62 6.80 8.71
N PHE A 101 4.26 7.33 7.66
CA PHE A 101 3.73 8.33 6.75
C PHE A 101 2.39 7.89 6.14
N ALA A 102 2.35 6.71 5.53
CA ALA A 102 1.13 6.18 4.92
C ALA A 102 0.01 5.96 5.93
N THR A 103 0.35 5.49 7.15
CA THR A 103 -0.62 5.28 8.22
C THR A 103 -1.21 6.58 8.71
N GLY A 104 -0.39 7.62 8.91
CA GLY A 104 -0.84 8.94 9.32
C GLY A 104 -1.76 9.59 8.29
N ALA A 105 -1.38 9.51 7.01
CA ALA A 105 -2.17 10.06 5.92
C ALA A 105 -3.53 9.36 5.75
N VAL A 106 -3.57 8.03 5.77
CA VAL A 106 -4.84 7.27 5.69
C VAL A 106 -5.74 7.59 6.86
N ARG A 107 -5.22 7.65 8.09
CA ARG A 107 -6.02 8.02 9.28
C ARG A 107 -6.63 9.41 9.18
N ALA A 108 -5.88 10.38 8.65
CA ALA A 108 -6.40 11.72 8.43
C ALA A 108 -7.54 11.72 7.40
N LEU A 109 -7.39 11.00 6.28
CA LEU A 109 -8.44 10.87 5.27
C LEU A 109 -9.69 10.16 5.82
N ASP A 110 -9.51 9.11 6.62
CA ASP A 110 -10.61 8.42 7.30
C ASP A 110 -11.37 9.34 8.27
N SER A 111 -10.69 10.36 8.82
CA SER A 111 -11.30 11.41 9.64
C SER A 111 -11.97 12.55 8.86
N GLY A 112 -12.02 12.45 7.53
CA GLY A 112 -12.62 13.44 6.64
C GLY A 112 -11.70 14.59 6.25
N ALA A 113 -10.38 14.46 6.48
CA ALA A 113 -9.41 15.46 6.06
C ALA A 113 -9.23 15.48 4.53
N ASP A 114 -8.70 16.59 4.00
CA ASP A 114 -8.26 16.67 2.61
C ASP A 114 -6.84 16.10 2.41
N SER A 115 -6.37 16.07 1.16
CA SER A 115 -5.05 15.53 0.82
C SER A 115 -3.88 16.34 1.39
N MET A 116 -4.04 17.65 1.61
CA MET A 116 -2.99 18.48 2.21
C MET A 116 -2.83 18.16 3.69
N VAL A 117 -3.94 18.10 4.42
CA VAL A 117 -3.95 17.75 5.85
C VAL A 117 -3.46 16.30 6.03
N ALA A 118 -3.86 15.38 5.14
CA ALA A 118 -3.36 14.01 5.15
C ALA A 118 -1.85 13.92 4.93
N HIS A 119 -1.30 14.71 4.01
CA HIS A 119 0.14 14.78 3.78
C HIS A 119 0.88 15.25 5.04
N GLN A 120 0.40 16.31 5.70
CA GLN A 120 0.98 16.82 6.93
C GLN A 120 0.89 15.81 8.09
N ALA A 121 -0.25 15.16 8.26
CA ALA A 121 -0.42 14.09 9.24
C ALA A 121 0.55 12.92 8.98
N GLY A 122 0.79 12.58 7.72
CA GLY A 122 1.80 11.63 7.32
C GLY A 122 3.22 12.05 7.73
N LEU A 123 3.62 13.29 7.45
CA LEU A 123 4.95 13.79 7.82
C LEU A 123 5.16 13.76 9.34
N GLN A 124 4.16 14.23 10.10
CA GLN A 124 4.18 14.16 11.56
C GLN A 124 4.29 12.73 12.07
N ALA A 125 3.51 11.79 11.51
CA ALA A 125 3.59 10.38 11.89
C ALA A 125 4.95 9.74 11.55
N ALA A 126 5.60 10.18 10.49
CA ALA A 126 6.94 9.75 10.10
C ALA A 126 8.06 10.40 10.94
N GLY A 127 7.74 11.29 11.88
CA GLY A 127 8.70 12.01 12.71
C GLY A 127 9.46 13.11 11.96
N ILE A 128 8.94 13.56 10.82
CA ILE A 128 9.47 14.71 10.09
C ILE A 128 8.59 15.91 10.42
N THR A 129 9.07 16.66 11.40
CA THR A 129 8.60 17.99 11.76
C THR A 129 9.52 19.00 11.12
N GLY A 130 8.96 20.00 10.44
CA GLY A 130 9.72 21.13 9.92
C GLY A 130 10.46 21.90 11.00
#